data_AF-A0A6I2MKK8-F1
#
_entry.id   AF-A0A6I2MKK8-F1
#
_cell.length_a   1.000
_cell.length_b   1.000
_cell.length_c   1.000
_cell.angle_alpha   90.00
_cell.angle_beta   90.00
_cell.angle_gamma   90.00
#
_symmetry.space_group_name_H-M   'P 1'
#
loop_
_entity.id
_entity.type
_entity.pdbx_description
1 polymer ?
#
loop_
_entity_poly.entity_id
_entity_poly.type
_entity_poly.pdbx_seq_one_letter_code
_entity_poly.pdbx_strand_id
1 'polypeptide(L)'
;MVDASNFKSDLQKETQLSTLLDRLYHKHLRFYDFERISDLNLQLKGVDLIFTKKSNQKAFYIDEKAQLDYINDDLPTFAFELSYQKNGSLRQGWLFDPSKKTDFYALVTAIYSDEPQRYTSCKITMVNRANLLTFLKTKNLTQETLENYQKETNGKHGKFVLKELHSHQEGYLYSSTKNKAEKPLNLILKLDFLIENGIAKRLI
;
A
#
# COMPACT_ATOMS: atom_id res chain seq x y z
N MET A 1 0.55 19.97 17.12
CA MET A 1 0.30 20.67 15.85
C MET A 1 0.92 19.82 14.76
N VAL A 2 0.12 19.27 13.86
CA VAL A 2 0.65 18.67 12.63
C VAL A 2 0.90 19.85 11.71
N ASP A 3 2.16 20.10 11.35
CA ASP A 3 2.54 21.30 10.60
C ASP A 3 1.81 21.36 9.27
N ALA A 4 1.03 22.43 9.07
CA ALA A 4 0.24 22.66 7.87
C ALA A 4 1.09 22.70 6.58
N SER A 5 2.41 22.94 6.70
CA SER A 5 3.37 22.90 5.59
C SER A 5 3.62 21.49 5.05
N ASN A 6 3.69 20.47 5.92
CA ASN A 6 3.94 19.09 5.49
C ASN A 6 2.72 18.51 4.79
N PHE A 7 1.51 18.79 5.30
CA PHE A 7 0.26 18.34 4.67
C PHE A 7 0.09 18.85 3.23
N LYS A 8 0.40 20.14 2.99
CA LYS A 8 0.31 20.72 1.64
C LYS A 8 1.36 20.15 0.69
N SER A 9 2.56 19.88 1.19
CA SER A 9 3.64 19.24 0.43
C SER A 9 3.30 17.81 0.04
N ASP A 10 2.76 17.02 0.98
CA ASP A 10 2.38 15.63 0.71
C ASP A 10 1.21 15.54 -0.29
N LEU A 11 0.21 16.42 -0.16
CA LEU A 11 -0.87 16.52 -1.14
C LEU A 11 -0.37 16.90 -2.55
N GLN A 12 0.64 17.77 -2.64
CA GLN A 12 1.27 18.12 -3.91
C GLN A 12 1.99 16.94 -4.54
N LYS A 13 2.73 16.15 -3.75
CA LYS A 13 3.39 14.92 -4.23
C LYS A 13 2.37 13.91 -4.75
N GLU A 14 1.29 13.66 -4.01
CA GLU A 14 0.22 12.74 -4.45
C GLU A 14 -0.43 13.20 -5.76
N THR A 15 -0.66 14.51 -5.91
CA THR A 15 -1.22 15.09 -7.13
C THR A 15 -0.27 14.93 -8.34
N GLN A 16 1.02 15.20 -8.14
CA GLN A 16 2.04 15.01 -9.17
C GLN A 16 2.15 13.54 -9.59
N LEU A 17 2.10 12.62 -8.61
CA LEU A 17 2.16 11.19 -8.87
C LEU A 17 0.93 10.71 -9.65
N SER A 18 -0.27 11.15 -9.25
CA SER A 18 -1.52 10.79 -9.94
C SER A 18 -1.47 11.12 -11.44
N THR A 19 -0.86 12.25 -11.81
CA THR A 19 -0.67 12.65 -13.22
C THR A 19 0.22 11.67 -14.00
N LEU A 20 1.27 11.15 -13.36
CA LEU A 20 2.10 10.10 -13.96
C LEU A 20 1.31 8.80 -14.07
N LEU A 21 0.64 8.38 -13.00
CA LEU A 21 -0.11 7.13 -12.94
C LEU A 21 -1.22 7.08 -14.00
N ASP A 22 -2.00 8.14 -14.17
CA ASP A 22 -3.08 8.20 -15.18
C ASP A 22 -2.53 8.01 -16.59
N ARG A 23 -1.39 8.64 -16.91
CA ARG A 23 -0.70 8.44 -18.20
C ARG A 23 -0.26 7.00 -18.39
N LEU A 24 0.28 6.39 -17.34
CA LEU A 24 0.72 5.00 -17.37
C LEU A 24 -0.46 4.04 -17.52
N TYR A 25 -1.58 4.27 -16.83
CA TYR A 25 -2.79 3.48 -16.99
C TYR A 25 -3.35 3.59 -18.40
N HIS A 26 -3.47 4.79 -18.96
CA HIS A 26 -3.90 4.98 -20.36
C HIS A 26 -3.03 4.21 -21.35
N LYS A 27 -1.72 4.17 -21.12
CA LYS A 27 -0.75 3.51 -22.00
C LYS A 27 -0.75 1.99 -21.85
N HIS A 28 -0.89 1.47 -20.63
CA HIS A 28 -0.61 0.07 -20.31
C HIS A 28 -1.86 -0.79 -20.03
N LEU A 29 -3.00 -0.20 -19.65
CA LEU A 29 -4.26 -0.94 -19.46
C LEU A 29 -4.94 -1.26 -20.78
N ARG A 30 -4.50 -2.34 -21.43
CA ARG A 30 -5.07 -2.77 -22.72
C ARG A 30 -6.50 -3.31 -22.58
N PHE A 31 -6.74 -4.11 -21.55
CA PHE A 31 -7.99 -4.87 -21.37
C PHE A 31 -9.00 -4.21 -20.42
N TYR A 32 -8.63 -3.05 -19.85
CA TYR A 32 -9.43 -2.33 -18.87
C TYR A 32 -9.52 -0.86 -19.29
N ASP A 33 -10.68 -0.27 -19.06
CA ASP A 33 -10.81 1.17 -18.92
C ASP A 33 -10.59 1.53 -17.45
N PHE A 34 -10.25 2.80 -17.17
CA PHE A 34 -10.15 3.27 -15.80
C PHE A 34 -10.83 4.62 -15.61
N GLU A 35 -11.34 4.83 -14.41
CA GLU A 35 -11.92 6.08 -13.94
C GLU A 35 -11.28 6.45 -12.61
N ARG A 36 -10.84 7.70 -12.47
CA ARG A 36 -10.35 8.25 -11.20
C ARG A 36 -11.50 8.79 -10.37
N ILE A 37 -11.55 8.39 -9.11
CA ILE A 37 -12.64 8.73 -8.20
C ILE A 37 -12.28 9.99 -7.41
N SER A 38 -13.14 11.01 -7.53
CA SER A 38 -13.10 12.23 -6.71
C SER A 38 -14.10 12.21 -5.55
N ASP A 39 -14.96 11.19 -5.48
CA ASP A 39 -15.92 11.04 -4.38
C ASP A 39 -15.18 10.70 -3.08
N LEU A 40 -15.24 11.62 -2.12
CA LEU A 40 -14.53 11.49 -0.85
C LEU A 40 -14.98 10.27 -0.04
N ASN A 41 -16.26 9.88 -0.12
CA ASN A 41 -16.77 8.73 0.65
C ASN A 41 -16.21 7.41 0.10
N LEU A 42 -16.00 7.31 -1.21
CA LEU A 42 -15.36 6.17 -1.86
C LEU A 42 -13.86 6.15 -1.60
N GLN A 43 -13.18 7.29 -1.68
CA GLN A 43 -11.76 7.40 -1.33
C GLN A 43 -11.51 6.98 0.12
N LEU A 44 -12.34 7.41 1.08
CA LEU A 44 -12.27 6.97 2.48
C LEU A 44 -12.46 5.45 2.63
N LYS A 45 -13.16 4.80 1.70
CA LYS A 45 -13.33 3.35 1.61
C LYS A 45 -12.21 2.65 0.83
N GLY A 46 -11.12 3.36 0.49
CA GLY A 46 -9.96 2.81 -0.25
C GLY A 46 -10.27 2.58 -1.73
N VAL A 47 -10.90 3.54 -2.38
CA VAL A 47 -11.18 3.48 -3.82
C VAL A 47 -10.74 4.79 -4.47
N ASP A 48 -9.55 4.75 -5.08
CA ASP A 48 -8.99 5.87 -5.84
C ASP A 48 -9.32 5.75 -7.33
N LEU A 49 -9.46 4.51 -7.82
CA LEU A 49 -9.78 4.21 -9.20
C LEU A 49 -10.80 3.07 -9.29
N ILE A 50 -11.55 3.07 -10.39
CA ILE A 50 -12.35 1.93 -10.82
C ILE A 50 -11.78 1.42 -12.14
N PHE A 51 -11.38 0.15 -12.19
CA PHE A 51 -10.98 -0.52 -13.42
C PHE A 51 -12.15 -1.34 -13.96
N THR A 52 -12.57 -1.03 -15.19
CA THR A 52 -13.69 -1.72 -15.84
C THR A 52 -13.16 -2.60 -16.96
N LYS A 53 -13.38 -3.91 -16.87
CA LYS A 53 -12.91 -4.85 -17.89
C LYS A 53 -13.71 -4.68 -19.18
N LYS A 54 -13.04 -4.37 -20.28
CA LYS A 54 -13.67 -4.08 -21.58
C LYS A 54 -14.57 -5.21 -22.09
N SER A 55 -14.18 -6.46 -21.85
CA SER A 55 -14.86 -7.63 -22.40
C SER A 55 -16.23 -7.92 -21.78
N ASN A 56 -16.46 -7.56 -20.52
CA ASN A 56 -17.67 -7.94 -19.79
C ASN A 56 -18.15 -6.90 -18.78
N GLN A 57 -17.58 -5.69 -18.82
CA GLN A 57 -17.94 -4.56 -17.96
C GLN A 57 -17.82 -4.85 -16.46
N LYS A 58 -17.05 -5.88 -16.06
CA LYS A 58 -16.79 -6.14 -14.65
C LYS A 58 -15.88 -5.04 -14.09
N ALA A 59 -16.38 -4.35 -13.06
CA ALA A 59 -15.66 -3.32 -12.33
C ALA A 59 -14.82 -3.92 -11.19
N PHE A 60 -13.69 -3.28 -10.90
CA PHE A 60 -12.80 -3.58 -9.79
C PHE A 60 -12.38 -2.28 -9.11
N TYR A 61 -12.42 -2.27 -7.78
CA TYR A 61 -12.05 -1.11 -6.97
C TYR A 61 -10.58 -1.15 -6.58
N ILE A 62 -9.86 -0.09 -6.93
CA ILE A 62 -8.41 -0.01 -6.79
C ILE A 62 -8.06 1.07 -5.76
N ASP A 63 -7.15 0.73 -4.86
CA ASP A 63 -6.54 1.65 -3.89
C ASP A 63 -5.08 1.86 -4.27
N GLU A 64 -4.70 3.09 -4.57
CA GLU A 64 -3.32 3.46 -4.89
C GLU A 64 -2.54 3.64 -3.59
N LYS A 65 -1.40 2.94 -3.49
CA LYS A 65 -0.50 3.05 -2.34
C LYS A 65 0.90 3.30 -2.86
N ALA A 66 1.56 4.35 -2.39
CA ALA A 66 2.84 4.79 -2.95
C ALA A 66 3.95 4.91 -1.90
N GLN A 67 5.18 4.65 -2.30
CA GLN A 67 6.40 4.85 -1.49
C GLN A 67 6.97 6.26 -1.66
N LEU A 68 6.17 7.29 -1.36
CA LEU A 68 6.58 8.69 -1.53
C LEU A 68 7.74 9.13 -0.60
N ASP A 69 8.02 8.36 0.46
CA ASP A 69 9.18 8.56 1.34
C ASP A 69 10.50 8.08 0.70
N TYR A 70 10.44 7.37 -0.44
CA TYR A 70 11.57 6.69 -1.08
C TYR A 70 11.71 7.10 -2.56
N ILE A 71 11.59 8.40 -2.84
CA ILE A 71 11.82 8.94 -4.18
C ILE A 71 13.27 8.70 -4.60
N ASN A 72 13.46 8.25 -5.84
CA ASN A 72 14.74 7.82 -6.44
C ASN A 72 15.34 6.53 -5.85
N ASP A 73 14.57 5.79 -5.03
CA ASP A 73 14.95 4.49 -4.50
C ASP A 73 14.01 3.38 -4.99
N ASP A 74 14.58 2.22 -5.36
CA ASP A 74 13.85 1.03 -5.81
C ASP A 74 13.76 -0.01 -4.70
N LEU A 75 12.95 0.26 -3.68
CA LEU A 75 12.75 -0.70 -2.59
C LEU A 75 11.97 -1.94 -3.08
N PRO A 76 12.49 -3.16 -2.83
CA PRO A 76 11.85 -4.40 -3.27
C PRO A 76 10.73 -4.88 -2.34
N THR A 77 10.20 -3.98 -1.50
CA THR A 77 9.22 -4.30 -0.44
C THR A 77 8.11 -3.27 -0.42
N PHE A 78 6.96 -3.64 0.12
CA PHE A 78 5.89 -2.69 0.43
C PHE A 78 5.39 -2.86 1.87
N ALA A 79 4.94 -1.75 2.46
CA ALA A 79 4.40 -1.72 3.82
C ALA A 79 2.88 -1.83 3.78
N PHE A 80 2.34 -2.86 4.46
CA PHE A 80 0.90 -3.04 4.65
C PHE A 80 0.52 -2.67 6.07
N GLU A 81 -0.26 -1.60 6.23
CA GLU A 81 -0.55 -1.03 7.54
C GLU A 81 -1.53 -1.92 8.32
N LEU A 82 -1.11 -2.30 9.52
CA LEU A 82 -1.87 -3.14 10.44
C LEU A 82 -2.60 -2.30 11.48
N SER A 83 -1.93 -1.28 12.03
CA SER A 83 -2.51 -0.37 13.01
C SER A 83 -1.70 0.91 13.11
N TYR A 84 -2.33 1.96 13.62
CA TYR A 84 -1.72 3.26 13.86
C TYR A 84 -2.40 3.99 15.03
N GLN A 85 -1.72 4.94 15.66
CA GLN A 85 -2.25 5.80 16.71
C GLN A 85 -2.83 7.08 16.11
N LYS A 86 -4.04 7.45 16.52
CA LYS A 86 -4.65 8.74 16.18
C LYS A 86 -5.42 9.27 17.38
N ASN A 87 -5.09 10.48 17.82
CA ASN A 87 -5.71 11.15 18.97
C ASN A 87 -5.70 10.28 20.25
N GLY A 88 -4.58 9.60 20.52
CA GLY A 88 -4.42 8.74 21.70
C GLY A 88 -5.10 7.38 21.63
N SER A 89 -5.82 7.07 20.55
CA SER A 89 -6.45 5.76 20.33
C SER A 89 -5.73 4.95 19.27
N LEU A 90 -5.61 3.64 19.48
CA LEU A 90 -5.19 2.70 18.44
C LEU A 90 -6.31 2.55 17.41
N ARG A 91 -5.95 2.63 16.14
CA ARG A 91 -6.84 2.49 14.99
C ARG A 91 -6.39 1.32 14.13
N GLN A 92 -7.37 0.68 13.51
CA GLN A 92 -7.15 -0.40 12.56
C GLN A 92 -6.50 0.16 11.29
N GLY A 93 -5.39 -0.45 10.88
CA GLY A 93 -4.74 -0.16 9.61
C GLY A 93 -5.51 -0.77 8.44
N TRP A 94 -5.29 -0.22 7.25
CA TRP A 94 -6.12 -0.50 6.07
C TRP A 94 -6.09 -1.94 5.57
N LEU A 95 -5.07 -2.75 5.89
CA LEU A 95 -4.98 -4.13 5.38
C LEU A 95 -6.19 -4.98 5.79
N PHE A 96 -6.50 -4.98 7.09
CA PHE A 96 -7.57 -5.79 7.68
C PHE A 96 -8.86 -5.00 7.94
N ASP A 97 -8.93 -3.72 7.59
CA ASP A 97 -10.13 -2.90 7.80
C ASP A 97 -11.30 -3.38 6.92
N PRO A 98 -12.37 -3.96 7.50
CA PRO A 98 -13.49 -4.51 6.73
C PRO A 98 -14.35 -3.42 6.08
N SER A 99 -14.20 -2.15 6.46
CA SER A 99 -14.92 -1.04 5.84
C SER A 99 -14.36 -0.67 4.46
N LYS A 100 -13.15 -1.13 4.13
CA LYS A 100 -12.51 -0.90 2.83
C LYS A 100 -13.15 -1.76 1.76
N LYS A 101 -13.47 -1.13 0.62
CA LYS A 101 -14.08 -1.77 -0.55
C LYS A 101 -13.05 -2.22 -1.60
N THR A 102 -11.77 -2.01 -1.33
CA THR A 102 -10.65 -2.32 -2.23
C THR A 102 -10.62 -3.78 -2.66
N ASP A 103 -10.61 -4.03 -3.97
CA ASP A 103 -10.34 -5.34 -4.57
C ASP A 103 -8.84 -5.54 -4.80
N PHE A 104 -8.17 -4.50 -5.29
CA PHE A 104 -6.74 -4.51 -5.58
C PHE A 104 -6.03 -3.29 -5.00
N TYR A 105 -4.81 -3.51 -4.51
CA TYR A 105 -3.87 -2.42 -4.27
C TYR A 105 -3.02 -2.20 -5.53
N ALA A 106 -2.92 -0.96 -5.99
CA ALA A 106 -1.91 -0.53 -6.95
C ALA A 106 -0.70 -0.01 -6.17
N LEU A 107 0.28 -0.88 -5.94
CA LEU A 107 1.49 -0.56 -5.19
C LEU A 107 2.50 0.13 -6.10
N VAL A 108 2.74 1.40 -5.82
CA VAL A 108 3.63 2.27 -6.58
C VAL A 108 4.98 2.37 -5.88
N THR A 109 6.01 1.86 -6.54
CA THR A 109 7.40 1.83 -6.03
C THR A 109 8.37 2.36 -7.08
N ALA A 110 9.65 2.51 -6.70
CA ALA A 110 10.69 3.00 -7.61
C ALA A 110 10.30 4.30 -8.32
N ILE A 111 9.80 5.26 -7.55
CA ILE A 111 9.30 6.52 -8.09
C ILE A 111 10.50 7.43 -8.33
N TYR A 112 10.81 7.73 -9.58
CA TYR A 112 11.94 8.59 -9.96
C TYR A 112 11.49 9.99 -10.34
N SER A 113 12.28 10.97 -9.93
CA SER A 113 12.10 12.40 -10.26
C SER A 113 13.38 12.93 -10.90
N ASP A 114 13.65 12.52 -12.13
CA ASP A 114 14.82 12.97 -12.89
C ASP A 114 14.68 14.41 -13.40
N GLU A 115 13.46 14.96 -13.37
CA GLU A 115 13.13 16.34 -13.71
C GLU A 115 12.68 17.12 -12.45
N PRO A 116 12.99 18.43 -12.34
CA PRO A 116 12.50 19.25 -11.23
C PRO A 116 10.97 19.23 -11.14
N GLN A 117 10.44 18.96 -9.95
CA GLN A 117 9.00 18.99 -9.63
C GLN A 117 8.14 18.01 -10.44
N ARG A 118 8.73 16.92 -10.95
CA ARG A 118 8.01 15.95 -11.76
C ARG A 118 8.51 14.53 -11.59
N TYR A 119 7.59 13.63 -11.27
CA TYR A 119 7.83 12.20 -11.37
C TYR A 119 7.85 11.75 -12.84
N THR A 120 8.87 10.98 -13.18
CA THR A 120 9.24 10.61 -14.54
C THR A 120 8.97 9.13 -14.81
N SER A 121 9.17 8.27 -13.80
CA SER A 121 8.88 6.85 -13.89
C SER A 121 8.51 6.27 -12.52
N CYS A 122 7.82 5.13 -12.55
CA CYS A 122 7.54 4.29 -11.39
C CYS A 122 7.25 2.86 -11.83
N LYS A 123 7.28 1.94 -10.87
CA LYS A 123 6.77 0.57 -11.01
C LYS A 123 5.39 0.49 -10.39
N ILE A 124 4.49 -0.28 -11.01
CA ILE A 124 3.12 -0.50 -10.48
C ILE A 124 2.87 -1.98 -10.33
N THR A 125 2.76 -2.46 -9.09
CA THR A 125 2.42 -3.85 -8.77
C THR A 125 0.97 -3.95 -8.31
N MET A 126 0.15 -4.70 -9.04
CA MET A 126 -1.24 -4.95 -8.67
C MET A 126 -1.29 -6.13 -7.71
N VAL A 127 -1.87 -5.95 -6.53
CA VAL A 127 -2.02 -6.99 -5.50
C VAL A 127 -3.50 -7.25 -5.27
N ASN A 128 -3.96 -8.49 -5.44
CA ASN A 128 -5.34 -8.84 -5.13
C ASN A 128 -5.50 -8.95 -3.60
N ARG A 129 -6.35 -8.10 -3.00
CA ARG A 129 -6.53 -8.03 -1.55
C ARG A 129 -7.06 -9.34 -0.99
N ALA A 130 -8.08 -9.92 -1.61
CA ALA A 130 -8.68 -11.18 -1.14
C ALA A 130 -7.65 -12.32 -1.15
N ASN A 131 -6.90 -12.47 -2.24
CA ASN A 131 -5.84 -13.47 -2.35
C ASN A 131 -4.74 -13.23 -1.31
N LEU A 132 -4.35 -11.98 -1.06
CA LEU A 132 -3.37 -11.65 -0.02
C LEU A 132 -3.87 -12.08 1.36
N LEU A 133 -5.09 -11.71 1.72
CA LEU A 133 -5.65 -12.06 3.04
C LEU A 133 -5.81 -13.59 3.20
N THR A 134 -6.26 -14.28 2.15
CA THR A 134 -6.32 -15.75 2.15
C THR A 134 -4.94 -16.36 2.33
N PHE A 135 -3.94 -15.89 1.58
CA PHE A 135 -2.57 -16.37 1.67
C PHE A 135 -1.98 -16.15 3.06
N LEU A 136 -2.12 -14.95 3.63
CA LEU A 136 -1.68 -14.66 4.99
C LEU A 136 -2.35 -15.59 6.01
N LYS A 137 -3.64 -15.88 5.85
CA LYS A 137 -4.35 -16.86 6.69
C LYS A 137 -3.76 -18.26 6.56
N THR A 138 -3.39 -18.72 5.36
CA THR A 138 -2.73 -20.04 5.19
C THR A 138 -1.37 -20.12 5.88
N LYS A 139 -0.68 -18.98 6.03
CA LYS A 139 0.58 -18.84 6.77
C LYS A 139 0.37 -18.61 8.27
N ASN A 140 -0.88 -18.64 8.79
CA ASN A 140 -1.22 -18.29 10.18
C ASN A 140 -0.91 -16.82 10.56
N LEU A 141 -0.92 -15.92 9.58
CA LEU A 141 -0.77 -14.47 9.76
C LEU A 141 -2.15 -13.78 9.68
N THR A 142 -2.99 -14.08 10.67
CA THR A 142 -4.30 -13.43 10.82
C THR A 142 -4.13 -12.08 11.52
N GLN A 143 -5.20 -11.27 11.53
CA GLN A 143 -5.23 -10.05 12.31
C GLN A 143 -4.86 -10.32 13.78
N GLU A 144 -5.46 -11.35 14.39
CA GLU A 144 -5.20 -11.73 15.78
C GLU A 144 -3.73 -12.11 16.03
N THR A 145 -3.12 -12.92 15.15
CA THR A 145 -1.72 -13.32 15.36
C THR A 145 -0.76 -12.15 15.22
N LEU A 146 -1.03 -11.24 14.29
CA LEU A 146 -0.25 -10.01 14.12
C LEU A 146 -0.44 -8.99 15.25
N GLU A 147 -1.64 -8.90 15.83
CA GLU A 147 -1.90 -8.12 17.05
C GLU A 147 -1.18 -8.69 18.28
N ASN A 148 -1.04 -10.01 18.37
CA ASN A 148 -0.26 -10.63 19.44
C ASN A 148 1.23 -10.30 19.29
N TYR A 149 1.77 -10.35 18.07
CA TYR A 149 3.11 -9.84 17.78
C TYR A 149 3.27 -8.37 18.17
N GLN A 150 2.26 -7.53 17.91
CA GLN A 150 2.27 -6.12 18.31
C GLN A 150 2.44 -5.97 19.83
N LYS A 151 1.72 -6.77 20.63
CA LYS A 151 1.85 -6.76 22.10
C LYS A 151 3.26 -7.18 22.53
N GLU A 152 3.82 -8.21 21.89
CA GLU A 152 5.18 -8.70 22.15
C GLU A 152 6.27 -7.67 21.82
N THR A 153 6.03 -6.80 20.83
CA THR A 153 6.98 -5.71 20.53
C THR A 153 7.15 -4.73 21.70
N ASN A 154 6.18 -4.66 22.62
CA ASN A 154 6.16 -3.75 23.77
C ASN A 154 6.47 -2.28 23.40
N GLY A 155 5.96 -1.82 22.26
CA GLY A 155 6.17 -0.45 21.77
C GLY A 155 7.59 -0.15 21.28
N LYS A 156 8.45 -1.16 21.12
CA LYS A 156 9.79 -0.99 20.56
C LYS A 156 9.73 -0.54 19.10
N HIS A 157 10.69 0.29 18.72
CA HIS A 157 10.91 0.72 17.34
C HIS A 157 11.75 -0.30 16.59
N GLY A 158 11.44 -0.54 15.32
CA GLY A 158 12.31 -1.29 14.40
C GLY A 158 11.67 -2.55 13.82
N LYS A 159 12.51 -3.45 13.33
CA LYS A 159 12.15 -4.71 12.65
C LYS A 159 11.93 -5.83 13.67
N PHE A 160 10.86 -6.60 13.49
CA PHE A 160 10.55 -7.82 14.23
C PHE A 160 10.35 -8.98 13.26
N VAL A 161 10.98 -10.11 13.57
CA VAL A 161 10.88 -11.32 12.76
C VAL A 161 9.60 -12.06 13.12
N LEU A 162 8.87 -12.49 12.08
CA LEU A 162 7.72 -13.37 12.20
C LEU A 162 8.21 -14.81 12.05
N LYS A 163 7.72 -15.74 12.87
CA LYS A 163 8.13 -17.16 12.74
C LYS A 163 7.57 -17.79 11.46
N GLU A 164 6.48 -17.22 10.94
CA GLU A 164 5.77 -17.66 9.74
C GLU A 164 6.45 -17.23 8.44
N LEU A 165 7.36 -16.23 8.49
CA LEU A 165 8.00 -15.66 7.32
C LEU A 165 9.53 -15.66 7.39
N HIS A 166 10.18 -15.97 6.27
CA HIS A 166 11.61 -15.74 6.12
C HIS A 166 11.90 -14.24 5.97
N SER A 167 12.54 -13.63 6.97
CA SER A 167 12.61 -12.16 7.08
C SER A 167 13.38 -11.42 5.98
N HIS A 168 14.17 -12.13 5.17
CA HIS A 168 14.91 -11.55 4.04
C HIS A 168 14.24 -11.81 2.68
N GLN A 169 13.46 -12.88 2.57
CA GLN A 169 12.89 -13.34 1.29
C GLN A 169 11.38 -13.08 1.21
N GLU A 170 10.67 -13.11 2.34
CA GLU A 170 9.21 -13.05 2.36
C GLU A 170 8.71 -11.76 3.01
N GLY A 171 9.04 -11.53 4.29
CA GLY A 171 8.55 -10.36 5.00
C GLY A 171 8.81 -10.33 6.50
N TYR A 172 8.45 -9.22 7.14
CA TYR A 172 8.67 -8.96 8.57
C TYR A 172 7.73 -7.87 9.09
N LEU A 173 7.67 -7.68 10.41
CA LEU A 173 6.97 -6.55 11.01
C LEU A 173 7.90 -5.37 11.21
N TYR A 174 7.39 -4.15 11.01
CA TYR A 174 8.12 -2.93 11.31
C TYR A 174 7.26 -1.94 12.09
N SER A 175 7.78 -1.52 13.25
CA SER A 175 7.13 -0.56 14.14
C SER A 175 7.83 0.80 14.09
N SER A 176 7.12 1.84 13.67
CA SER A 176 7.68 3.19 13.47
C SER A 176 7.40 4.12 14.64
N THR A 177 7.74 3.73 15.88
CA THR A 177 7.38 4.51 17.09
C THR A 177 8.19 5.79 17.33
N LYS A 178 9.35 5.95 16.67
CA LYS A 178 10.23 7.12 16.83
C LYS A 178 10.11 8.17 15.73
N ASN A 179 9.76 7.75 14.51
CA ASN A 179 9.90 8.59 13.31
C ASN A 179 8.56 9.17 12.83
N LYS A 180 7.44 8.64 13.35
CA LYS A 180 6.10 8.99 12.88
C LYS A 180 5.15 9.15 14.08
N ALA A 181 4.35 10.21 14.08
CA ALA A 181 3.47 10.56 15.20
C ALA A 181 2.38 9.50 15.41
N GLU A 182 1.93 8.90 14.32
CA GLU A 182 0.94 7.82 14.28
C GLU A 182 1.53 6.46 14.64
N LYS A 183 2.84 6.33 14.87
CA LYS A 183 3.51 5.11 15.33
C LYS A 183 2.98 3.82 14.67
N PRO A 184 2.96 3.76 13.32
CA PRO A 184 2.29 2.69 12.63
C PRO A 184 3.04 1.37 12.81
N LEU A 185 2.27 0.29 12.88
CA LEU A 185 2.77 -1.08 12.72
C LEU A 185 2.44 -1.55 11.31
N ASN A 186 3.47 -1.99 10.59
CA ASN A 186 3.33 -2.46 9.22
C ASN A 186 3.82 -3.91 9.09
N LEU A 187 3.11 -4.69 8.29
CA LEU A 187 3.62 -5.91 7.70
C LEU A 187 4.37 -5.54 6.42
N ILE A 188 5.69 -5.71 6.42
CA ILE A 188 6.54 -5.47 5.26
C ILE A 188 6.64 -6.77 4.48
N LEU A 189 6.19 -6.77 3.22
CA LEU A 189 6.29 -7.93 2.32
C LEU A 189 7.17 -7.60 1.13
N LYS A 190 7.94 -8.60 0.68
CA LYS A 190 8.73 -8.54 -0.55
C LYS A 190 7.81 -8.63 -1.76
N LEU A 191 8.03 -7.77 -2.76
CA LEU A 191 7.16 -7.74 -3.94
C LEU A 191 7.31 -9.02 -4.77
N ASP A 192 8.53 -9.53 -4.93
CA ASP A 192 8.79 -10.77 -5.68
C ASP A 192 8.11 -11.96 -5.02
N PHE A 193 8.16 -12.05 -3.69
CA PHE A 193 7.44 -13.07 -2.92
C PHE A 193 5.92 -13.06 -3.21
N LEU A 194 5.31 -11.86 -3.30
CA LEU A 194 3.89 -11.76 -3.65
C LEU A 194 3.61 -12.20 -5.10
N ILE A 195 4.52 -11.91 -6.03
CA ILE A 195 4.41 -12.28 -7.44
C ILE A 195 4.57 -13.79 -7.61
N GLU A 196 5.59 -14.38 -7.01
CA GLU A 196 5.90 -15.82 -7.05
C GLU A 196 4.75 -16.67 -6.50
N ASN A 197 4.02 -16.15 -5.51
CA ASN A 197 2.85 -16.84 -4.93
C ASN A 197 1.53 -16.53 -5.66
N GLY A 198 1.57 -15.84 -6.80
CA GLY A 198 0.37 -15.54 -7.60
C GLY A 198 -0.61 -14.55 -6.96
N ILE A 199 -0.16 -13.82 -5.94
CA ILE A 199 -0.97 -12.81 -5.22
C ILE A 199 -0.91 -11.48 -5.96
N ALA A 200 0.22 -11.21 -6.61
CA ALA A 200 0.51 -9.96 -7.26
C ALA A 200 0.97 -10.13 -8.71
N LYS A 201 0.82 -9.08 -9.50
CA LYS A 201 1.35 -8.99 -10.86
C LYS A 201 1.86 -7.60 -11.15
N ARG A 202 3.04 -7.51 -11.76
CA ARG A 202 3.58 -6.23 -12.23
C ARG A 202 2.87 -5.76 -13.49
N LEU A 203 2.41 -4.51 -13.48
CA LEU A 203 1.85 -3.83 -14.65
C LEU A 203 2.95 -3.16 -15.48
N ILE A 204 3.89 -2.49 -14.80
CA ILE A 204 5.05 -1.76 -15.37
C ILE A 204 6.27 -1.98 -14.49
#